data_AF-A0A257K4X1-F1
#
_entry.id   AF-A0A257K4X1-F1
#
_cell.length_a   1.000
_cell.length_b   1.000
_cell.length_c   1.000
_cell.angle_alpha   90.00
_cell.angle_beta   90.00
_cell.angle_gamma   90.00
#
_symmetry.space_group_name_H-M   'P 1'
#
loop_
_entity.id
_entity.type
_entity.pdbx_description
1 polymer ?
#
loop_
_entity_poly.entity_id
_entity_poly.type
_entity_poly.pdbx_seq_one_letter_code
_entity_poly.pdbx_strand_id
1 'polypeptide(L)'
;MKNHEYAIVDIETTGGNARGSRITEIAIIIHDGVTVIDRWETLVNPQQEIPLPIFALTGITNEMVADAPVFDDIAEKVHGLLSDRIFVAHNVNFDYSFLCHQLSESGFKWSARKLCTVRAARKIKPGLPSYSLGNLCRSLDISLENRHRAGGDADATAILFSQLIASDSQQVIAQMIKKTAQDQRLPPNLPPQDFEQLPAKPGVYYFYNEARKVIYVGKAINIKKRVASHFTGNSTTPQRQHFLRDIYGISFEVCATELMALLLECTEIKKLWPTYNRALKRFEAKFGLYEYEARSGYRYLAIGKVGKFQRCIESFNTIHEGINLLRSLSEQFDIDHRFCKYCLPQVFEPFHHIDSEVLPNVDQHNAQIDKAIAFLADSRSSFAILDKGRSEEERSCIWVENGRFYGMGYIPTDVAITEAGLLKEYVIPYRSNQYIMQLIGNFAKKFPNKIITV
;
A
#
# COMPACT_ATOMS: atom_id res chain seq x y z
N MET A 1 -30.38 29.62 -17.18
CA MET A 1 -29.33 28.82 -16.50
C MET A 1 -28.01 29.27 -17.10
N LYS A 2 -26.92 29.46 -16.33
CA LYS A 2 -25.61 29.73 -16.96
C LYS A 2 -25.32 28.56 -17.91
N ASN A 3 -25.19 28.82 -19.22
CA ASN A 3 -24.75 27.82 -20.18
C ASN A 3 -23.33 27.42 -19.78
N HIS A 4 -23.18 26.22 -19.24
CA HIS A 4 -21.88 25.66 -18.96
C HIS A 4 -21.39 24.98 -20.22
N GLU A 5 -20.19 25.32 -20.66
CA GLU A 5 -19.50 24.57 -21.71
C GLU A 5 -18.87 23.30 -21.11
N TYR A 6 -18.87 22.25 -21.92
CA TYR A 6 -18.33 20.94 -21.61
C TYR A 6 -17.15 20.68 -22.54
N ALA A 7 -16.02 20.27 -21.97
CA ALA A 7 -14.89 19.74 -22.72
C ALA A 7 -14.97 18.21 -22.66
N ILE A 8 -15.40 17.59 -23.76
CA ILE A 8 -15.43 16.14 -23.92
C ILE A 8 -14.07 15.71 -24.43
N VAL A 9 -13.40 14.85 -23.66
CA VAL A 9 -12.01 14.52 -23.91
C VAL A 9 -11.82 13.01 -23.96
N ASP A 10 -10.96 12.60 -24.87
CA ASP A 10 -10.44 11.24 -24.95
C ASP A 10 -8.94 11.31 -25.27
N ILE A 11 -8.16 10.37 -24.74
CA ILE A 11 -6.71 10.31 -24.93
C ILE A 11 -6.26 8.87 -25.20
N GLU A 12 -5.25 8.75 -26.07
CA GLU A 12 -4.45 7.53 -26.17
C GLU A 12 -3.11 7.71 -25.47
N THR A 13 -2.56 6.63 -24.92
CA THR A 13 -1.39 6.71 -24.04
C THR A 13 -0.47 5.51 -24.21
N THR A 14 0.81 5.67 -23.84
CA THR A 14 1.80 4.57 -23.85
C THR A 14 1.59 3.52 -22.73
N GLY A 15 0.56 3.67 -21.88
CA GLY A 15 0.29 2.73 -20.80
C GLY A 15 -0.75 3.24 -19.79
N GLY A 16 -1.07 2.43 -18.78
CA GLY A 16 -2.23 2.69 -17.90
C GLY A 16 -2.00 3.62 -16.69
N ASN A 17 -0.80 4.20 -16.52
CA ASN A 17 -0.47 4.99 -15.33
C ASN A 17 0.14 6.35 -15.70
N ALA A 18 -0.53 7.44 -15.31
CA ALA A 18 -0.10 8.81 -15.60
C ALA A 18 1.37 9.09 -15.22
N ARG A 19 1.87 8.60 -14.07
CA ARG A 19 3.24 8.89 -13.61
C ARG A 19 4.36 8.27 -14.46
N GLY A 20 4.07 7.19 -15.19
CA GLY A 20 5.08 6.42 -15.93
C GLY A 20 4.76 6.27 -17.41
N SER A 21 3.67 6.88 -17.88
CA SER A 21 3.20 6.81 -19.27
C SER A 21 2.97 8.23 -19.79
N ARG A 22 2.84 8.37 -21.11
CA ARG A 22 2.68 9.65 -21.80
C ARG A 22 1.54 9.56 -22.80
N ILE A 23 0.89 10.70 -23.05
CA ILE A 23 -0.16 10.85 -24.08
C ILE A 23 0.47 10.71 -25.46
N THR A 24 -0.19 9.96 -26.35
CA THR A 24 0.20 9.75 -27.76
C THR A 24 -0.80 10.35 -28.74
N GLU A 25 -2.04 10.57 -28.30
CA GLU A 25 -3.09 11.27 -29.06
C GLU A 25 -4.06 11.90 -28.07
N ILE A 26 -4.59 13.06 -28.42
CA ILE A 26 -5.61 13.76 -27.64
C ILE A 26 -6.68 14.32 -28.55
N ALA A 27 -7.94 14.15 -28.17
CA ALA A 27 -9.08 14.80 -28.80
C ALA A 27 -9.90 15.55 -27.74
N ILE A 28 -10.25 16.81 -28.04
CA ILE A 28 -11.06 17.67 -27.19
C ILE A 28 -12.19 18.25 -28.05
N ILE A 29 -13.42 17.99 -27.64
CA ILE A 29 -14.64 18.49 -28.26
C ILE A 29 -15.33 19.42 -27.29
N ILE A 30 -15.57 20.66 -27.70
CA ILE A 30 -16.30 21.64 -26.89
C ILE A 30 -17.77 21.56 -27.25
N HIS A 31 -18.61 21.39 -26.22
CA HIS A 31 -20.06 21.24 -26.36
C HIS A 31 -20.76 22.24 -25.43
N ASP A 32 -21.75 22.99 -25.92
CA ASP A 32 -22.43 24.04 -25.14
C ASP A 32 -23.59 23.52 -24.27
N GLY A 33 -23.88 22.23 -24.38
CA GLY A 33 -24.99 21.54 -23.73
C GLY A 33 -26.12 21.17 -24.68
N VAL A 34 -26.09 21.68 -25.92
CA VAL A 34 -27.03 21.37 -26.99
C VAL A 34 -26.30 20.83 -28.22
N THR A 35 -25.22 21.47 -28.62
CA THR A 35 -24.44 21.16 -29.83
C THR A 35 -22.93 21.21 -29.57
N VAL A 36 -22.17 20.58 -30.47
CA VAL A 36 -20.72 20.74 -30.54
C VAL A 36 -20.41 22.08 -31.18
N ILE A 37 -19.57 22.89 -30.51
CA ILE A 37 -19.18 24.23 -30.95
C ILE A 37 -17.73 24.33 -31.40
N ASP A 38 -16.88 23.39 -30.98
CA ASP A 38 -15.49 23.32 -31.42
C ASP A 38 -14.97 21.87 -31.31
N ARG A 39 -13.99 21.52 -32.15
CA ARG A 39 -13.34 20.21 -32.18
C ARG A 39 -11.87 20.37 -32.49
N TRP A 40 -11.02 19.84 -31.61
CA TRP A 40 -9.57 19.84 -31.79
C TRP A 40 -9.00 18.47 -31.46
N GLU A 41 -8.11 17.97 -32.31
CA GLU A 41 -7.38 16.72 -32.10
C GLU A 41 -5.94 16.83 -32.58
N THR A 42 -5.04 16.06 -31.99
CA THR A 42 -3.65 15.96 -32.45
C THR A 42 -2.98 14.68 -31.95
N LEU A 43 -2.02 14.17 -32.72
CA LEU A 43 -1.04 13.22 -32.22
C LEU A 43 -0.05 13.97 -31.31
N VAL A 44 0.53 13.24 -30.36
CA VAL A 44 1.49 13.80 -29.40
C VAL A 44 2.72 12.91 -29.39
N ASN A 45 3.89 13.50 -29.52
CA ASN A 45 5.16 12.79 -29.34
C ASN A 45 5.35 12.48 -27.84
N PRO A 46 5.29 11.21 -27.42
CA PRO A 46 5.38 10.84 -26.01
C PRO A 46 6.82 10.88 -25.48
N GLN A 47 7.82 11.15 -26.34
CA GLN A 47 9.26 11.11 -26.02
C GLN A 47 9.73 9.79 -25.38
N GLN A 48 9.03 8.69 -25.69
CA GLN A 48 9.37 7.33 -25.28
C GLN A 48 8.77 6.33 -26.27
N GLU A 49 9.30 5.11 -26.29
CA GLU A 49 8.76 4.06 -27.16
C GLU A 49 7.33 3.66 -26.76
N ILE A 50 6.47 3.51 -27.77
CA ILE A 50 5.13 2.95 -27.63
C ILE A 50 5.24 1.42 -27.53
N PRO A 51 4.80 0.79 -26.41
CA PRO A 51 4.86 -0.66 -26.28
C PRO A 51 3.96 -1.38 -27.30
N LEU A 52 4.40 -2.55 -27.80
CA LEU A 52 3.65 -3.36 -28.77
C LEU A 52 2.17 -3.61 -28.41
N PRO A 53 1.78 -3.88 -27.15
CA PRO A 53 0.37 -4.06 -26.80
C PRO A 53 -0.48 -2.81 -27.00
N ILE A 54 0.10 -1.61 -26.88
CA ILE A 54 -0.59 -0.34 -27.09
C ILE A 54 -0.75 -0.09 -28.59
N PHE A 55 0.32 -0.27 -29.37
CA PHE A 55 0.24 -0.22 -30.83
C PHE A 55 -0.84 -1.16 -31.38
N ALA A 56 -0.90 -2.41 -30.89
CA ALA A 56 -1.91 -3.37 -31.32
C ALA A 56 -3.35 -2.96 -30.96
N LEU A 57 -3.54 -2.06 -29.98
CA LEU A 57 -4.84 -1.57 -29.56
C LEU A 57 -5.27 -0.32 -30.33
N THR A 58 -4.38 0.66 -30.45
CA THR A 58 -4.69 2.01 -30.97
C THR A 58 -4.29 2.21 -32.43
N GLY A 59 -3.39 1.36 -32.93
CA GLY A 59 -2.78 1.51 -34.26
C GLY A 59 -1.77 2.65 -34.37
N ILE A 60 -1.46 3.37 -33.28
CA ILE A 60 -0.49 4.47 -33.28
C ILE A 60 0.93 3.89 -33.24
N THR A 61 1.74 4.19 -34.27
CA THR A 61 3.14 3.75 -34.36
C THR A 61 4.11 4.81 -33.85
N ASN A 62 5.34 4.41 -33.55
CA ASN A 62 6.40 5.36 -33.16
C ASN A 62 6.70 6.37 -34.29
N GLU A 63 6.59 5.95 -35.55
CA GLU A 63 6.80 6.79 -36.72
C GLU A 63 5.71 7.87 -36.86
N MET A 64 4.45 7.53 -36.54
CA MET A 64 3.35 8.49 -36.59
C MET A 64 3.51 9.64 -35.60
N VAL A 65 4.09 9.36 -34.44
CA VAL A 65 4.26 10.35 -33.36
C VAL A 65 5.64 11.01 -33.37
N ALA A 66 6.57 10.58 -34.23
CA ALA A 66 7.93 11.08 -34.25
C ALA A 66 7.99 12.59 -34.56
N ASP A 67 7.23 13.01 -35.58
CA ASP A 67 7.14 14.42 -36.03
C ASP A 67 5.97 15.18 -35.39
N ALA A 68 5.21 14.53 -34.49
CA ALA A 68 4.13 15.17 -33.76
C ALA A 68 4.68 16.14 -32.69
N PRO A 69 3.93 17.17 -32.28
CA PRO A 69 4.35 18.06 -31.20
C PRO A 69 4.50 17.29 -29.88
N VAL A 70 5.44 17.69 -29.03
CA VAL A 70 5.48 17.16 -27.66
C VAL A 70 4.35 17.78 -26.84
N PHE A 71 4.01 17.18 -25.70
CA PHE A 71 2.90 17.71 -24.89
C PHE A 71 3.15 19.16 -24.43
N ASP A 72 4.39 19.52 -24.13
CA ASP A 72 4.75 20.88 -23.70
C ASP A 72 4.38 21.94 -24.76
N ASP A 73 4.56 21.63 -26.05
CA ASP A 73 4.21 22.51 -27.18
C ASP A 73 2.71 22.79 -27.28
N ILE A 74 1.88 21.84 -26.85
CA ILE A 74 0.40 21.93 -26.90
C ILE A 74 -0.22 22.27 -25.55
N ALA A 75 0.56 22.32 -24.47
CA ALA A 75 0.06 22.42 -23.10
C ALA A 75 -0.78 23.68 -22.89
N GLU A 76 -0.34 24.83 -23.41
CA GLU A 76 -1.08 26.09 -23.32
C GLU A 76 -2.43 26.01 -24.03
N LYS A 77 -2.46 25.43 -25.23
CA LYS A 77 -3.69 25.26 -26.02
C LYS A 77 -4.66 24.30 -25.33
N VAL A 78 -4.17 23.16 -24.85
CA VAL A 78 -4.96 22.19 -24.07
C VAL A 78 -5.52 22.86 -22.82
N HIS A 79 -4.69 23.59 -22.08
CA HIS A 79 -5.14 24.32 -20.89
C HIS A 79 -6.25 25.33 -21.23
N GLY A 80 -6.11 26.09 -22.32
CA GLY A 80 -7.13 27.03 -22.80
C GLY A 80 -8.45 26.36 -23.18
N LEU A 81 -8.38 25.21 -23.86
CA LEU A 81 -9.56 24.41 -24.21
C LEU A 81 -10.26 23.82 -22.97
N LEU A 82 -9.53 23.52 -21.90
CA LEU A 82 -10.10 22.91 -20.68
C LEU A 82 -10.52 23.93 -19.60
N SER A 83 -10.01 25.16 -19.66
CA SER A 83 -10.25 26.20 -18.64
C SER A 83 -11.71 26.63 -18.60
N ASP A 84 -12.26 26.83 -17.39
CA ASP A 84 -13.65 27.23 -17.13
C ASP A 84 -14.76 26.30 -17.69
N ARG A 85 -14.40 25.11 -18.16
CA ARG A 85 -15.32 24.09 -18.69
C ARG A 85 -15.48 22.89 -17.75
N ILE A 86 -16.58 22.18 -17.90
CA ILE A 86 -16.79 20.89 -17.23
C ILE A 86 -16.06 19.82 -18.03
N PHE A 87 -15.17 19.09 -17.37
CA PHE A 87 -14.43 18.00 -17.99
C PHE A 87 -15.30 16.75 -18.08
N VAL A 88 -15.53 16.26 -19.30
CA VAL A 88 -16.38 15.11 -19.61
C VAL A 88 -15.54 14.05 -20.31
N ALA A 89 -15.65 12.79 -19.89
CA ALA A 89 -14.97 11.68 -20.57
C ALA A 89 -15.61 10.32 -20.28
N HIS A 90 -15.39 9.36 -21.17
CA HIS A 90 -15.92 8.01 -21.05
C HIS A 90 -15.03 7.15 -20.15
N ASN A 91 -15.29 7.22 -18.85
CA ASN A 91 -14.40 6.82 -17.74
C ASN A 91 -13.44 7.92 -17.27
N VAL A 92 -13.99 9.15 -17.17
CA VAL A 92 -13.38 10.43 -16.77
C VAL A 92 -12.13 10.46 -15.89
N ASN A 93 -11.97 9.55 -14.94
CA ASN A 93 -10.82 9.64 -14.05
C ASN A 93 -9.50 9.26 -14.75
N PHE A 94 -9.55 8.41 -15.78
CA PHE A 94 -8.36 8.02 -16.54
C PHE A 94 -7.76 9.25 -17.23
N ASP A 95 -8.51 9.83 -18.17
CA ASP A 95 -8.13 10.98 -18.99
C ASP A 95 -7.73 12.19 -18.13
N TYR A 96 -8.56 12.49 -17.13
CA TYR A 96 -8.32 13.58 -16.20
C TYR A 96 -6.99 13.44 -15.46
N SER A 97 -6.61 12.21 -15.07
CA SER A 97 -5.37 11.99 -14.32
C SER A 97 -4.11 12.20 -15.16
N PHE A 98 -4.16 11.84 -16.45
CA PHE A 98 -3.08 12.10 -17.39
C PHE A 98 -2.93 13.59 -17.68
N LEU A 99 -4.03 14.29 -17.95
CA LEU A 99 -4.01 15.72 -18.23
C LEU A 99 -3.54 16.54 -17.04
N CYS A 100 -4.04 16.26 -15.84
CA CYS A 100 -3.53 16.92 -14.62
C CYS A 100 -2.02 16.71 -14.44
N HIS A 101 -1.52 15.52 -14.75
CA HIS A 101 -0.09 15.22 -14.61
C HIS A 101 0.75 15.96 -15.66
N GLN A 102 0.42 15.83 -16.94
CA GLN A 102 1.21 16.44 -18.02
C GLN A 102 1.13 17.97 -18.03
N LEU A 103 -0.05 18.55 -17.73
CA LEU A 103 -0.18 20.00 -17.53
C LEU A 103 0.65 20.48 -16.35
N SER A 104 0.69 19.72 -15.25
CA SER A 104 1.52 20.07 -14.09
C SER A 104 3.02 19.96 -14.39
N GLU A 105 3.46 19.00 -15.21
CA GLU A 105 4.85 18.91 -15.67
C GLU A 105 5.21 20.12 -16.56
N SER A 106 4.26 20.59 -17.35
CA SER A 106 4.38 21.78 -18.23
C SER A 106 4.13 23.11 -17.49
N GLY A 107 4.06 23.11 -16.16
CA GLY A 107 3.91 24.32 -15.34
C GLY A 107 2.48 24.85 -15.14
N PHE A 108 1.46 24.22 -15.71
CA PHE A 108 0.05 24.61 -15.57
C PHE A 108 -0.62 23.92 -14.38
N LYS A 109 -1.24 24.70 -13.49
CA LYS A 109 -2.11 24.17 -12.42
C LYS A 109 -3.55 24.11 -12.91
N TRP A 110 -4.02 22.91 -13.22
CA TRP A 110 -5.37 22.71 -13.74
C TRP A 110 -6.23 21.82 -12.83
N SER A 111 -7.47 22.25 -12.63
CA SER A 111 -8.52 21.44 -12.01
C SER A 111 -9.87 21.81 -12.58
N ALA A 112 -10.73 20.83 -12.81
CA ALA A 112 -12.06 21.05 -13.37
C ALA A 112 -13.12 20.20 -12.67
N ARG A 113 -14.38 20.63 -12.78
CA ARG A 113 -15.53 19.78 -12.41
C ARG A 113 -15.60 18.61 -13.40
N LYS A 114 -15.88 17.41 -12.91
CA LYS A 114 -15.79 16.17 -13.69
C LYS A 114 -17.15 15.55 -13.91
N LEU A 115 -17.39 15.05 -15.12
CA LEU A 115 -18.56 14.28 -15.48
C LEU A 115 -18.16 13.00 -16.20
N CYS A 116 -18.67 11.86 -15.71
CA CYS A 116 -18.40 10.56 -16.32
C CYS A 116 -19.62 10.06 -17.07
N THR A 117 -19.53 9.92 -18.39
CA THR A 117 -20.64 9.47 -19.24
C THR A 117 -21.09 8.05 -18.90
N VAL A 118 -20.19 7.15 -18.48
CA VAL A 118 -20.55 5.82 -17.96
C VAL A 118 -21.48 5.90 -16.75
N ARG A 119 -21.19 6.80 -15.79
CA ARG A 119 -22.03 6.96 -14.60
C ARG A 119 -23.36 7.62 -14.92
N ALA A 120 -23.33 8.63 -15.80
CA ALA A 120 -24.52 9.33 -16.26
C ALA A 120 -25.44 8.34 -16.98
N ALA A 121 -24.91 7.57 -17.94
CA ALA A 121 -25.63 6.53 -18.66
C ALA A 121 -26.27 5.49 -17.73
N ARG A 122 -25.56 5.00 -16.71
CA ARG A 122 -26.14 4.03 -15.74
C ARG A 122 -27.35 4.56 -14.97
N LYS A 123 -27.37 5.87 -14.71
CA LYS A 123 -28.46 6.50 -13.96
C LYS A 123 -29.62 6.91 -14.86
N ILE A 124 -29.31 7.43 -16.05
CA ILE A 124 -30.29 7.98 -17.00
C ILE A 124 -30.92 6.87 -17.84
N LYS A 125 -30.12 5.86 -18.24
CA LYS A 125 -30.56 4.70 -19.03
C LYS A 125 -30.16 3.39 -18.32
N PRO A 126 -30.78 3.06 -17.18
CA PRO A 126 -30.51 1.82 -16.47
C PRO A 126 -30.94 0.58 -17.28
N GLY A 127 -30.39 -0.59 -16.95
CA GLY A 127 -30.79 -1.87 -17.56
C GLY A 127 -30.05 -2.31 -18.83
N LEU A 128 -29.11 -1.50 -19.35
CA LEU A 128 -28.30 -1.90 -20.51
C LEU A 128 -27.29 -3.01 -20.17
N PRO A 129 -26.99 -3.93 -21.10
CA PRO A 129 -26.14 -5.10 -20.87
C PRO A 129 -24.68 -4.74 -20.54
N SER A 130 -24.19 -3.61 -21.06
CA SER A 130 -22.84 -3.11 -20.82
C SER A 130 -22.80 -1.60 -21.01
N TYR A 131 -21.93 -0.95 -20.24
CA TYR A 131 -21.70 0.50 -20.28
C TYR A 131 -20.29 0.86 -20.76
N SER A 132 -19.66 -0.03 -21.54
CA SER A 132 -18.48 0.33 -22.33
C SER A 132 -18.92 1.16 -23.54
N LEU A 133 -18.05 2.05 -24.03
CA LEU A 133 -18.39 2.98 -25.11
C LEU A 133 -18.98 2.24 -26.31
N GLY A 134 -18.27 1.24 -26.84
CA GLY A 134 -18.75 0.47 -27.99
C GLY A 134 -20.10 -0.24 -27.78
N ASN A 135 -20.38 -0.75 -26.58
CA ASN A 135 -21.69 -1.39 -26.31
C ASN A 135 -22.81 -0.37 -26.07
N LEU A 136 -22.49 0.79 -25.48
CA LEU A 136 -23.44 1.90 -25.39
C LEU A 136 -23.76 2.43 -26.78
N CYS A 137 -22.75 2.63 -27.62
CA CYS A 137 -22.94 3.06 -29.00
C CYS A 137 -23.86 2.09 -29.76
N ARG A 138 -23.62 0.78 -29.64
CA ARG A 138 -24.49 -0.24 -30.25
C ARG A 138 -25.93 -0.23 -29.69
N SER A 139 -26.08 -0.04 -28.37
CA SER A 139 -27.41 -0.07 -27.73
C SER A 139 -28.23 1.19 -27.99
N LEU A 140 -27.57 2.28 -28.37
CA LEU A 140 -28.16 3.61 -28.56
C LEU A 140 -28.08 4.10 -30.01
N ASP A 141 -27.71 3.20 -30.92
CA ASP A 141 -27.58 3.44 -32.36
C ASP A 141 -26.67 4.64 -32.70
N ILE A 142 -25.51 4.69 -32.05
CA ILE A 142 -24.47 5.70 -32.28
C ILE A 142 -23.38 5.08 -33.15
N SER A 143 -23.04 5.72 -34.27
CA SER A 143 -21.91 5.30 -35.10
C SER A 143 -20.60 5.47 -34.31
N LEU A 144 -19.79 4.40 -34.27
CA LEU A 144 -18.46 4.41 -33.68
C LEU A 144 -17.44 4.10 -34.77
N GLU A 145 -16.86 5.16 -35.32
CA GLU A 145 -15.83 5.09 -36.36
C GLU A 145 -14.45 5.23 -35.72
N ASN A 146 -13.43 4.59 -36.30
CA ASN A 146 -12.05 4.63 -35.82
C ASN A 146 -11.89 4.31 -34.31
N ARG A 147 -12.54 3.24 -33.85
CA ARG A 147 -12.48 2.79 -32.46
C ARG A 147 -11.03 2.66 -31.97
N HIS A 148 -10.76 3.13 -30.74
CA HIS A 148 -9.42 3.22 -30.12
C HIS A 148 -8.49 4.23 -30.80
N ARG A 149 -9.09 5.25 -31.41
CA ARG A 149 -8.45 6.53 -31.71
C ARG A 149 -9.17 7.58 -30.90
N ALA A 150 -8.41 8.50 -30.31
CA ALA A 150 -8.96 9.50 -29.41
C ALA A 150 -10.08 10.31 -30.10
N GLY A 151 -9.89 10.67 -31.37
CA GLY A 151 -10.90 11.40 -32.15
C GLY A 151 -12.22 10.63 -32.28
N GLY A 152 -12.16 9.38 -32.73
CA GLY A 152 -13.35 8.55 -32.94
C GLY A 152 -14.12 8.27 -31.65
N ASP A 153 -13.39 7.98 -30.56
CA ASP A 153 -13.99 7.71 -29.26
C ASP A 153 -14.54 9.00 -28.60
N ALA A 154 -13.88 10.15 -28.80
CA ALA A 154 -14.40 11.45 -28.36
C ALA A 154 -15.68 11.85 -29.12
N ASP A 155 -15.72 11.68 -30.44
CA ASP A 155 -16.89 12.00 -31.29
C ASP A 155 -18.10 11.16 -30.87
N ALA A 156 -17.90 9.84 -30.69
CA ALA A 156 -18.95 8.95 -30.20
C ALA A 156 -19.39 9.32 -28.76
N THR A 157 -18.45 9.74 -27.91
CA THR A 157 -18.73 10.20 -26.55
C THR A 157 -19.53 11.50 -26.55
N ALA A 158 -19.28 12.41 -27.51
CA ALA A 158 -20.04 13.64 -27.66
C ALA A 158 -21.50 13.36 -28.05
N ILE A 159 -21.73 12.50 -29.04
CA ILE A 159 -23.09 12.09 -29.43
C ILE A 159 -23.81 11.41 -28.26
N LEU A 160 -23.13 10.48 -27.58
CA LEU A 160 -23.65 9.84 -26.37
C LEU A 160 -24.04 10.87 -25.32
N PHE A 161 -23.19 11.86 -25.09
CA PHE A 161 -23.41 12.91 -24.11
C PHE A 161 -24.64 13.77 -24.45
N SER A 162 -24.80 14.19 -25.72
CA SER A 162 -25.99 14.92 -26.18
C SER A 162 -27.27 14.10 -25.97
N GLN A 163 -27.26 12.80 -26.30
CA GLN A 163 -28.40 11.92 -26.06
C GLN A 163 -28.73 11.77 -24.56
N LEU A 164 -27.70 11.71 -23.70
CA LEU A 164 -27.88 11.63 -22.25
C LEU A 164 -28.48 12.92 -21.69
N ILE A 165 -28.01 14.09 -22.13
CA ILE A 165 -28.62 15.38 -21.76
C ILE A 165 -30.09 15.41 -22.16
N ALA A 166 -30.39 15.05 -23.40
CA ALA A 166 -31.77 15.04 -23.91
C ALA A 166 -32.68 14.07 -23.13
N SER A 167 -32.12 12.98 -22.60
CA SER A 167 -32.85 11.97 -21.82
C SER A 167 -32.89 12.26 -20.31
N ASP A 168 -32.22 13.31 -19.81
CA ASP A 168 -32.02 13.55 -18.37
C ASP A 168 -33.22 14.24 -17.69
N SER A 169 -34.34 13.53 -17.59
CA SER A 169 -35.58 14.04 -16.96
C SER A 169 -35.45 14.34 -15.46
N GLN A 170 -34.49 13.71 -14.78
CA GLN A 170 -34.29 13.84 -13.32
C GLN A 170 -33.16 14.80 -12.94
N GLN A 171 -32.61 15.55 -13.91
CA GLN A 171 -31.48 16.46 -13.70
C GLN A 171 -30.25 15.79 -13.05
N VAL A 172 -30.01 14.52 -13.38
CA VAL A 172 -28.90 13.70 -12.88
C VAL A 172 -27.56 14.38 -13.20
N ILE A 173 -27.39 14.92 -14.40
CA ILE A 173 -26.16 15.58 -14.85
C ILE A 173 -25.90 16.81 -13.99
N ALA A 174 -26.90 17.68 -13.81
CA ALA A 174 -26.77 18.86 -12.96
C ALA A 174 -26.43 18.49 -11.51
N GLN A 175 -27.02 17.42 -10.97
CA GLN A 175 -26.69 16.91 -9.63
C GLN A 175 -25.26 16.37 -9.55
N MET A 176 -24.79 15.63 -10.56
CA MET A 176 -23.42 15.11 -10.63
C MET A 176 -22.39 16.23 -10.68
N ILE A 177 -22.70 17.30 -11.41
CA ILE A 177 -21.84 18.48 -11.53
C ILE A 177 -21.86 19.29 -10.21
N LYS A 178 -23.01 19.42 -9.51
CA LYS A 178 -23.08 20.07 -8.18
C LYS A 178 -22.35 19.27 -7.09
N LYS A 179 -22.33 17.94 -7.18
CA LYS A 179 -21.65 17.06 -6.22
C LYS A 179 -20.12 16.98 -6.38
N THR A 180 -19.50 17.83 -7.20
CA THR A 180 -18.05 17.76 -7.42
C THR A 180 -17.24 18.44 -6.31
N ALA A 181 -17.16 17.76 -5.18
CA ALA A 181 -16.00 17.76 -4.29
C ALA A 181 -16.01 16.40 -3.56
N GLN A 182 -15.10 15.49 -3.95
CA GLN A 182 -14.91 14.15 -3.36
C GLN A 182 -15.99 13.09 -3.63
N ASP A 183 -16.08 12.57 -4.86
CA ASP A 183 -16.75 11.28 -5.09
C ASP A 183 -15.86 10.12 -4.58
N GLN A 184 -15.93 9.85 -3.29
CA GLN A 184 -15.58 8.55 -2.70
C GLN A 184 -16.69 7.57 -3.09
N ARG A 185 -16.53 6.85 -4.21
CA ARG A 185 -17.46 5.75 -4.54
C ARG A 185 -17.25 4.61 -3.55
N LEU A 186 -18.17 4.46 -2.61
CA LEU A 186 -18.21 3.28 -1.75
C LEU A 186 -18.44 2.02 -2.60
N PRO A 187 -17.92 0.85 -2.18
CA PRO A 187 -18.23 -0.44 -2.79
C PRO A 187 -19.75 -0.70 -2.87
N PRO A 188 -20.23 -1.47 -3.87
CA PRO A 188 -21.66 -1.64 -4.14
C PRO A 188 -22.41 -2.31 -2.99
N ASN A 189 -21.74 -3.17 -2.22
CA ASN A 189 -22.34 -3.97 -1.15
C ASN A 189 -22.07 -3.39 0.25
N LEU A 190 -21.38 -2.25 0.34
CA LEU A 190 -20.99 -1.67 1.62
C LEU A 190 -22.09 -0.72 2.13
N PRO A 191 -22.63 -0.93 3.35
CA PRO A 191 -23.52 0.03 3.99
C PRO A 191 -22.81 1.39 4.19
N PRO A 192 -23.41 2.53 3.81
CA PRO A 192 -22.78 3.84 4.00
C PRO A 192 -22.45 4.15 5.46
N GLN A 193 -23.28 3.68 6.40
CA GLN A 193 -23.13 3.87 7.84
C GLN A 193 -21.79 3.32 8.36
N ASP A 194 -21.35 2.16 7.85
CA ASP A 194 -20.08 1.52 8.23
C ASP A 194 -18.88 2.42 7.93
N PHE A 195 -18.96 3.21 6.86
CA PHE A 195 -17.91 4.15 6.48
C PHE A 195 -18.00 5.47 7.25
N GLU A 196 -19.21 5.97 7.49
CA GLU A 196 -19.44 7.25 8.16
C GLU A 196 -18.93 7.25 9.61
N GLN A 197 -19.12 6.13 10.32
CA GLN A 197 -18.69 5.94 11.71
C GLN A 197 -17.17 5.82 11.91
N LEU A 198 -16.39 5.71 10.83
CA LEU A 198 -14.95 5.52 10.94
C LEU A 198 -14.27 6.76 11.57
N PRO A 199 -13.38 6.58 12.56
CA PRO A 199 -12.74 7.69 13.23
C PRO A 199 -11.55 8.23 12.43
N ALA A 200 -11.23 9.50 12.64
CA ALA A 200 -9.99 10.13 12.18
C ALA A 200 -8.83 9.91 13.17
N LYS A 201 -8.75 8.72 13.79
CA LYS A 201 -7.75 8.34 14.80
C LYS A 201 -6.85 7.20 14.28
N PRO A 202 -5.69 6.95 14.92
CA PRO A 202 -4.87 5.80 14.62
C PRO A 202 -5.57 4.49 14.99
N GLY A 203 -5.26 3.42 14.27
CA GLY A 203 -5.80 2.10 14.58
C GLY A 203 -5.78 1.13 13.42
N VAL A 204 -6.51 0.04 13.62
CA VAL A 204 -6.66 -1.07 12.66
C VAL A 204 -8.10 -1.09 12.16
N TYR A 205 -8.29 -1.41 10.89
CA TYR A 205 -9.61 -1.60 10.27
C TYR A 205 -9.68 -2.95 9.57
N TYR A 206 -10.90 -3.48 9.51
CA TYR A 206 -11.21 -4.82 9.03
C TYR A 206 -12.27 -4.72 7.94
N PHE A 207 -12.06 -5.41 6.82
CA PHE A 207 -13.09 -5.59 5.81
C PHE A 207 -13.65 -6.99 5.85
N TYR A 208 -14.97 -7.09 5.72
CA TYR A 208 -15.72 -8.33 5.81
C TYR A 208 -16.37 -8.68 4.48
N ASN A 209 -16.47 -9.97 4.18
CA ASN A 209 -17.34 -10.45 3.12
C ASN A 209 -18.79 -10.67 3.60
N GLU A 210 -19.64 -11.11 2.68
CA GLU A 210 -21.05 -11.43 2.92
C GLU A 210 -21.25 -12.40 4.10
N ALA A 211 -20.37 -13.40 4.24
CA ALA A 211 -20.39 -14.37 5.33
C ALA A 211 -19.79 -13.84 6.65
N ARG A 212 -19.59 -12.52 6.80
CA ARG A 212 -18.96 -11.87 7.96
C ARG A 212 -17.55 -12.38 8.28
N LYS A 213 -16.83 -12.95 7.30
CA LYS A 213 -15.42 -13.35 7.43
C LYS A 213 -14.52 -12.17 7.08
N VAL A 214 -13.49 -11.94 7.89
CA VAL A 214 -12.48 -10.91 7.63
C VAL A 214 -11.66 -11.30 6.39
N ILE A 215 -11.71 -10.46 5.37
CA ILE A 215 -11.02 -10.65 4.09
C ILE A 215 -9.80 -9.74 3.93
N TYR A 216 -9.72 -8.67 4.72
CA TYR A 216 -8.58 -7.76 4.76
C TYR A 216 -8.46 -7.08 6.12
N VAL A 217 -7.23 -6.88 6.57
CA VAL A 217 -6.87 -6.12 7.77
C VAL A 217 -5.85 -5.06 7.35
N GLY A 218 -6.02 -3.81 7.80
CA GLY A 218 -5.05 -2.76 7.55
C GLY A 218 -4.92 -1.78 8.70
N LYS A 219 -3.77 -1.11 8.79
CA LYS A 219 -3.52 -0.04 9.76
C LYS A 219 -3.63 1.37 9.16
N ALA A 220 -3.82 2.37 10.01
CA ALA A 220 -3.71 3.78 9.65
C ALA A 220 -3.38 4.69 10.84
N ILE A 221 -2.78 5.85 10.57
CA ILE A 221 -2.78 6.99 11.51
C ILE A 221 -4.15 7.69 11.50
N ASN A 222 -4.85 7.65 10.37
CA ASN A 222 -6.22 8.14 10.22
C ASN A 222 -7.04 7.07 9.49
N ILE A 223 -7.82 6.30 10.24
CA ILE A 223 -8.61 5.17 9.71
C ILE A 223 -9.53 5.64 8.59
N LYS A 224 -10.34 6.69 8.83
CA LYS A 224 -11.31 7.18 7.83
C LYS A 224 -10.64 7.55 6.50
N LYS A 225 -9.55 8.33 6.53
CA LYS A 225 -8.80 8.75 5.33
C LYS A 225 -8.16 7.54 4.63
N ARG A 226 -7.63 6.58 5.38
CA ARG A 226 -6.99 5.37 4.82
C ARG A 226 -8.02 4.44 4.18
N VAL A 227 -9.16 4.22 4.82
CA VAL A 227 -10.26 3.43 4.25
C VAL A 227 -10.79 4.10 2.98
N ALA A 228 -10.99 5.42 3.00
CA ALA A 228 -11.34 6.18 1.80
C ALA A 228 -10.35 5.94 0.66
N SER A 229 -9.04 5.86 0.97
CA SER A 229 -8.01 5.60 -0.03
C SER A 229 -8.10 4.25 -0.73
N HIS A 230 -8.75 3.24 -0.12
CA HIS A 230 -9.02 1.97 -0.80
C HIS A 230 -10.09 2.11 -1.88
N PHE A 231 -11.03 3.03 -1.68
CA PHE A 231 -12.15 3.30 -2.58
C PHE A 231 -11.79 4.35 -3.64
N THR A 232 -10.92 5.29 -3.30
CA THR A 232 -10.42 6.30 -4.23
C THR A 232 -9.21 5.78 -4.99
N GLY A 233 -9.30 5.65 -6.31
CA GLY A 233 -8.17 5.26 -7.14
C GLY A 233 -8.60 4.61 -8.44
N ASN A 234 -7.82 4.86 -9.49
CA ASN A 234 -8.08 4.41 -10.86
C ASN A 234 -7.43 3.07 -11.21
N SER A 235 -6.83 2.37 -10.25
CA SER A 235 -6.22 1.07 -10.53
C SER A 235 -7.32 0.06 -10.89
N THR A 236 -7.31 -0.39 -12.15
CA THR A 236 -8.28 -1.29 -12.78
C THR A 236 -7.91 -2.77 -12.65
N THR A 237 -6.94 -3.13 -11.78
CA THR A 237 -6.49 -4.51 -11.65
C THR A 237 -7.66 -5.44 -11.26
N PRO A 238 -7.80 -6.63 -11.90
CA PRO A 238 -8.88 -7.57 -11.58
C PRO A 238 -8.92 -7.95 -10.10
N GLN A 239 -7.75 -8.05 -9.45
CA GLN A 239 -7.64 -8.32 -8.01
C GLN A 239 -8.30 -7.23 -7.16
N ARG A 240 -8.21 -5.96 -7.55
CA ARG A 240 -8.85 -4.86 -6.84
C ARG A 240 -10.36 -4.84 -7.07
N GLN A 241 -10.81 -5.15 -8.28
CA GLN A 241 -12.25 -5.21 -8.56
C GLN A 241 -12.93 -6.33 -7.76
N HIS A 242 -12.29 -7.51 -7.69
CA HIS A 242 -12.75 -8.60 -6.81
C HIS A 242 -12.74 -8.18 -5.35
N PHE A 243 -11.65 -7.56 -4.89
CA PHE A 243 -11.56 -7.04 -3.53
C PHE A 243 -12.71 -6.10 -3.18
N LEU A 244 -12.99 -5.09 -4.01
CA LEU A 244 -14.08 -4.14 -3.76
C LEU A 244 -15.46 -4.80 -3.79
N ARG A 245 -15.69 -5.77 -4.69
CA ARG A 245 -16.96 -6.49 -4.76
C ARG A 245 -17.22 -7.35 -3.51
N ASP A 246 -16.15 -7.89 -2.94
CA ASP A 246 -16.22 -8.78 -1.78
C ASP A 246 -16.35 -8.02 -0.45
N ILE A 247 -16.39 -6.68 -0.44
CA ILE A 247 -16.57 -5.89 0.79
C ILE A 247 -18.07 -5.69 1.07
N TYR A 248 -18.54 -6.26 2.17
CA TYR A 248 -19.91 -6.17 2.68
C TYR A 248 -20.00 -5.48 4.05
N GLY A 249 -18.86 -5.20 4.70
CA GLY A 249 -18.85 -4.48 5.97
C GLY A 249 -17.46 -3.99 6.37
N ILE A 250 -17.44 -3.01 7.27
CA ILE A 250 -16.21 -2.45 7.85
C ILE A 250 -16.34 -2.37 9.37
N SER A 251 -15.30 -2.79 10.07
CA SER A 251 -15.12 -2.48 11.50
C SER A 251 -13.73 -1.90 11.73
N PHE A 252 -13.50 -1.38 12.93
CA PHE A 252 -12.21 -0.81 13.30
C PHE A 252 -11.94 -0.98 14.79
N GLU A 253 -10.68 -0.87 15.15
CA GLU A 253 -10.20 -0.80 16.51
C GLU A 253 -9.25 0.41 16.62
N VAL A 254 -9.56 1.33 17.53
CA VAL A 254 -8.76 2.54 17.75
C VAL A 254 -7.55 2.19 18.60
N CYS A 255 -6.38 2.59 18.13
CA CYS A 255 -5.13 2.50 18.89
C CYS A 255 -4.67 3.90 19.30
N ALA A 256 -4.04 4.02 20.46
CA ALA A 256 -3.51 5.30 20.90
C ALA A 256 -2.34 5.81 20.04
N THR A 257 -1.51 4.88 19.54
CA THR A 257 -0.30 5.19 18.77
C THR A 257 -0.23 4.40 17.48
N GLU A 258 0.59 4.88 16.54
CA GLU A 258 0.88 4.16 15.30
C GLU A 258 1.60 2.84 15.58
N LEU A 259 2.50 2.79 16.57
CA LEU A 259 3.21 1.56 16.93
C LEU A 259 2.22 0.48 17.37
N MET A 260 1.26 0.79 18.25
CA MET A 260 0.24 -0.18 18.64
C MET A 260 -0.59 -0.66 17.44
N ALA A 261 -0.98 0.25 16.54
CA ALA A 261 -1.72 -0.12 15.33
C ALA A 261 -0.90 -1.05 14.40
N LEU A 262 0.41 -0.82 14.29
CA LEU A 262 1.35 -1.68 13.57
C LEU A 262 1.43 -3.09 14.19
N LEU A 263 1.55 -3.15 15.51
CA LEU A 263 1.63 -4.43 16.24
C LEU A 263 0.31 -5.20 16.11
N LEU A 264 -0.82 -4.53 16.30
CA LEU A 264 -2.15 -5.14 16.24
C LEU A 264 -2.47 -5.66 14.83
N GLU A 265 -2.14 -4.91 13.78
CA GLU A 265 -2.28 -5.36 12.39
C GLU A 265 -1.50 -6.65 12.14
N CYS A 266 -0.26 -6.73 12.62
CA CYS A 266 0.57 -7.92 12.46
C CYS A 266 -0.03 -9.14 13.16
N THR A 267 -0.55 -8.97 14.37
CA THR A 267 -1.17 -10.06 15.14
C THR A 267 -2.48 -10.52 14.50
N GLU A 268 -3.31 -9.59 14.04
CA GLU A 268 -4.62 -9.89 13.45
C GLU A 268 -4.50 -10.56 12.07
N ILE A 269 -3.53 -10.16 11.24
CA ILE A 269 -3.27 -10.84 9.96
C ILE A 269 -2.85 -12.30 10.18
N LYS A 270 -2.02 -12.57 11.20
CA LYS A 270 -1.60 -13.94 11.52
C LYS A 270 -2.74 -14.78 12.12
N LYS A 271 -3.61 -14.17 12.91
CA LYS A 271 -4.76 -14.82 13.55
C LYS A 271 -5.88 -15.14 12.56
N LEU A 272 -6.25 -14.17 11.74
CA LEU A 272 -7.42 -14.25 10.85
C LEU A 272 -7.10 -14.78 9.45
N TRP A 273 -5.83 -14.73 9.05
CA TRP A 273 -5.34 -15.14 7.73
C TRP A 273 -6.16 -14.60 6.54
N PRO A 274 -6.48 -13.29 6.51
CA PRO A 274 -7.44 -12.69 5.59
C PRO A 274 -7.00 -12.81 4.12
N THR A 275 -7.92 -13.20 3.22
CA THR A 275 -7.62 -13.57 1.82
C THR A 275 -6.76 -12.54 1.07
N TYR A 276 -7.07 -11.25 1.21
CA TYR A 276 -6.43 -10.18 0.44
C TYR A 276 -5.13 -9.62 1.05
N ASN A 277 -4.81 -9.93 2.32
CA ASN A 277 -3.46 -9.65 2.83
C ASN A 277 -2.49 -10.68 2.28
N ARG A 278 -1.48 -10.24 1.52
CA ARG A 278 -0.35 -11.08 1.09
C ARG A 278 0.87 -10.89 1.99
N ALA A 279 1.17 -9.64 2.32
CA ALA A 279 2.22 -9.30 3.27
C ALA A 279 1.89 -9.81 4.68
N LEU A 280 2.93 -9.98 5.52
CA LEU A 280 2.83 -10.33 6.94
C LEU A 280 2.31 -11.75 7.28
N LYS A 281 1.73 -12.49 6.32
CA LYS A 281 1.33 -13.89 6.50
C LYS A 281 2.51 -14.85 6.69
N ARG A 282 3.63 -14.62 6.00
CA ARG A 282 4.79 -15.52 5.97
C ARG A 282 6.06 -14.82 6.47
N PHE A 283 6.03 -14.34 7.72
CA PHE A 283 7.22 -13.92 8.45
C PHE A 283 7.59 -15.02 9.44
N GLU A 284 8.34 -15.99 8.94
CA GLU A 284 9.03 -17.01 9.73
C GLU A 284 10.53 -16.67 9.67
N ALA A 285 11.19 -16.73 10.83
CA ALA A 285 12.64 -16.58 10.87
C ALA A 285 13.28 -17.67 10.01
N LYS A 286 14.13 -17.26 9.08
CA LYS A 286 14.74 -18.18 8.11
C LYS A 286 16.03 -18.80 8.66
N PHE A 287 16.68 -18.13 9.61
CA PHE A 287 17.96 -18.54 10.17
C PHE A 287 17.94 -18.51 11.70
N GLY A 288 18.82 -19.26 12.33
CA GLY A 288 18.98 -19.28 13.78
C GLY A 288 20.42 -19.53 14.20
N LEU A 289 20.75 -19.08 15.40
CA LEU A 289 21.98 -19.39 16.11
C LEU A 289 21.79 -20.72 16.86
N TYR A 290 22.69 -21.65 16.64
CA TYR A 290 22.71 -22.97 17.23
C TYR A 290 24.01 -23.22 17.96
N GLU A 291 23.91 -24.11 18.94
CA GLU A 291 25.06 -24.64 19.65
C GLU A 291 25.10 -26.15 19.46
N TYR A 292 26.31 -26.69 19.28
CA TYR A 292 26.54 -28.12 19.29
C TYR A 292 27.91 -28.45 19.88
N GLU A 293 28.03 -29.65 20.44
CA GLU A 293 29.27 -30.19 20.99
C GLU A 293 29.86 -31.23 20.04
N ALA A 294 31.17 -31.11 19.76
CA ALA A 294 31.90 -32.11 18.99
C ALA A 294 32.34 -33.28 19.90
N ARG A 295 32.67 -34.43 19.29
CA ARG A 295 33.20 -35.60 20.03
C ARG A 295 34.47 -35.30 20.83
N SER A 296 35.20 -34.26 20.46
CA SER A 296 36.39 -33.76 21.16
C SER A 296 36.07 -32.94 22.42
N GLY A 297 34.80 -32.75 22.79
CA GLY A 297 34.36 -31.96 23.95
C GLY A 297 34.28 -30.44 23.70
N TYR A 298 34.72 -29.96 22.54
CA TYR A 298 34.61 -28.55 22.16
C TYR A 298 33.18 -28.20 21.72
N ARG A 299 32.65 -27.10 22.24
CA ARG A 299 31.37 -26.53 21.82
C ARG A 299 31.56 -25.52 20.68
N TYR A 300 30.55 -25.41 19.82
CA TYR A 300 30.55 -24.57 18.62
C TYR A 300 29.29 -23.72 18.57
N LEU A 301 29.43 -22.51 18.00
CA LEU A 301 28.31 -21.64 17.67
C LEU A 301 28.14 -21.57 16.15
N ALA A 302 26.92 -21.79 15.67
CA ALA A 302 26.64 -21.91 14.24
C ALA A 302 25.38 -21.17 13.79
N ILE A 303 25.45 -20.49 12.65
CA ILE A 303 24.30 -19.92 11.96
C ILE A 303 23.78 -20.93 10.93
N GLY A 304 22.53 -21.33 11.07
CA GLY A 304 21.88 -22.31 10.20
C GLY A 304 20.46 -21.89 9.82
N LYS A 305 19.85 -22.58 8.85
CA LYS A 305 18.42 -22.38 8.53
C LYS A 305 17.54 -22.94 9.66
N VAL A 306 16.43 -22.27 9.97
CA VAL A 306 15.51 -22.75 11.00
C VAL A 306 14.81 -24.02 10.54
N GLY A 307 15.09 -25.14 11.20
CA GLY A 307 14.37 -26.41 11.05
C GLY A 307 13.11 -26.47 11.91
N LYS A 308 12.09 -27.24 11.48
CA LYS A 308 10.76 -27.32 12.14
C LYS A 308 10.77 -27.79 13.61
N PHE A 309 11.85 -28.43 14.08
CA PHE A 309 11.94 -29.01 15.43
C PHE A 309 13.25 -28.69 16.16
N GLN A 310 14.11 -27.83 15.60
CA GLN A 310 15.40 -27.52 16.20
C GLN A 310 15.28 -26.25 17.04
N ARG A 311 15.55 -26.34 18.34
CA ARG A 311 15.63 -25.16 19.21
C ARG A 311 16.87 -24.35 18.81
N CYS A 312 16.66 -23.07 18.53
CA CYS A 312 17.73 -22.10 18.30
C CYS A 312 17.84 -21.19 19.53
N ILE A 313 19.06 -20.71 19.79
CA ILE A 313 19.36 -19.73 20.85
C ILE A 313 18.72 -18.40 20.49
N GLU A 314 18.88 -17.99 19.23
CA GLU A 314 18.36 -16.75 18.66
C GLU A 314 17.98 -16.97 17.19
N SER A 315 17.03 -16.19 16.67
CA SER A 315 16.51 -16.35 15.31
C SER A 315 16.55 -15.06 14.51
N PHE A 316 16.81 -15.21 13.20
CA PHE A 316 17.09 -14.12 12.27
C PHE A 316 16.28 -14.27 10.97
N ASN A 317 16.01 -13.13 10.33
CA ASN A 317 15.32 -13.10 9.05
C ASN A 317 16.31 -13.21 7.89
N THR A 318 17.51 -12.66 8.08
CA THR A 318 18.61 -12.70 7.13
C THR A 318 19.81 -13.40 7.75
N ILE A 319 20.64 -14.03 6.90
CA ILE A 319 21.88 -14.65 7.36
C ILE A 319 22.87 -13.61 7.89
N HIS A 320 22.90 -12.41 7.30
CA HIS A 320 23.78 -11.31 7.69
C HIS A 320 23.56 -10.86 9.14
N GLU A 321 22.31 -10.79 9.61
CA GLU A 321 21.99 -10.50 11.01
C GLU A 321 22.66 -11.51 11.95
N GLY A 322 22.53 -12.82 11.64
CA GLY A 322 23.15 -13.88 12.43
C GLY A 322 24.67 -13.85 12.37
N ILE A 323 25.25 -13.58 11.20
CA ILE A 323 26.71 -13.47 11.03
C ILE A 323 27.27 -12.31 11.86
N ASN A 324 26.63 -11.14 11.79
CA ASN A 324 27.06 -9.97 12.53
C ASN A 324 26.98 -10.19 14.05
N LEU A 325 25.91 -10.84 14.54
CA LEU A 325 25.80 -11.19 15.95
C LEU A 325 26.89 -12.18 16.37
N LEU A 326 27.10 -13.25 15.61
CA LEU A 326 28.11 -14.25 15.95
C LEU A 326 29.53 -13.65 15.91
N ARG A 327 29.79 -12.71 15.00
CA ARG A 327 31.05 -11.96 14.96
C ARG A 327 31.21 -11.07 16.19
N SER A 328 30.17 -10.31 16.57
CA SER A 328 30.26 -9.46 17.76
C SER A 328 30.46 -10.27 19.04
N LEU A 329 29.85 -11.45 19.14
CA LEU A 329 30.06 -12.35 20.29
C LEU A 329 31.48 -12.93 20.30
N SER A 330 32.01 -13.31 19.13
CA SER A 330 33.38 -13.82 19.01
C SER A 330 34.40 -12.76 19.42
N GLU A 331 34.23 -11.52 18.97
CA GLU A 331 35.10 -10.39 19.35
C GLU A 331 34.97 -10.02 20.83
N GLN A 332 33.74 -10.01 21.38
CA GLN A 332 33.50 -9.58 22.76
C GLN A 332 33.94 -10.60 23.82
N PHE A 333 33.80 -11.90 23.53
CA PHE A 333 34.10 -12.97 24.48
C PHE A 333 35.40 -13.71 24.15
N ASP A 334 36.15 -13.22 23.15
CA ASP A 334 37.39 -13.81 22.65
C ASP A 334 37.23 -15.29 22.26
N ILE A 335 36.13 -15.59 21.57
CA ILE A 335 35.85 -16.95 21.07
C ILE A 335 36.63 -17.15 19.79
N ASP A 336 37.48 -18.18 19.76
CA ASP A 336 38.29 -18.53 18.60
C ASP A 336 37.40 -18.81 17.37
N HIS A 337 37.69 -18.09 16.28
CA HIS A 337 36.97 -18.13 15.01
C HIS A 337 36.78 -19.55 14.45
N ARG A 338 37.67 -20.51 14.78
CA ARG A 338 37.56 -21.92 14.35
C ARG A 338 36.29 -22.59 14.86
N PHE A 339 35.75 -22.11 15.98
CA PHE A 339 34.53 -22.62 16.63
C PHE A 339 33.25 -21.84 16.26
N CYS A 340 33.37 -20.78 15.46
CA CYS A 340 32.25 -20.01 14.90
C CYS A 340 31.96 -20.44 13.46
N LYS A 341 30.74 -20.92 13.17
CA LYS A 341 30.32 -21.36 11.83
C LYS A 341 29.26 -20.43 11.25
N TYR A 342 29.60 -19.74 10.17
CA TYR A 342 28.75 -18.67 9.61
C TYR A 342 27.79 -19.15 8.49
N CYS A 343 27.97 -20.35 7.93
CA CYS A 343 27.01 -21.06 7.07
C CYS A 343 27.49 -22.51 6.80
N LEU A 344 26.58 -23.43 6.43
CA LEU A 344 26.92 -24.74 5.85
C LEU A 344 27.72 -24.57 4.52
N PRO A 345 28.56 -25.56 4.14
CA PRO A 345 29.85 -25.38 3.47
C PRO A 345 29.75 -25.14 1.95
N GLN A 346 29.19 -24.02 1.51
CA GLN A 346 29.20 -23.66 0.08
C GLN A 346 29.64 -22.24 -0.26
N VAL A 347 29.84 -21.36 0.73
CA VAL A 347 30.41 -20.03 0.48
C VAL A 347 31.49 -19.78 1.52
N PHE A 348 32.69 -20.28 1.21
CA PHE A 348 33.90 -19.87 1.91
C PHE A 348 34.31 -18.50 1.36
N GLU A 349 34.23 -17.47 2.19
CA GLU A 349 35.19 -16.38 2.07
C GLU A 349 36.44 -16.76 2.89
N PRO A 350 37.65 -16.51 2.37
CA PRO A 350 38.88 -16.84 3.06
C PRO A 350 39.11 -15.83 4.20
N PHE A 351 38.83 -16.22 5.44
CA PHE A 351 39.33 -15.47 6.60
C PHE A 351 40.85 -15.65 6.69
N HIS A 352 41.53 -14.55 6.99
CA HIS A 352 42.97 -14.49 7.19
C HIS A 352 43.46 -15.58 8.15
N HIS A 353 44.34 -16.45 7.63
CA HIS A 353 45.09 -17.44 8.39
C HIS A 353 45.99 -16.74 9.42
N ILE A 354 45.66 -16.91 10.70
CA ILE A 354 46.68 -16.94 11.76
C ILE A 354 46.66 -18.37 12.28
N ASP A 355 47.52 -19.19 11.70
CA ASP A 355 47.78 -20.55 12.15
C ASP A 355 48.49 -20.50 13.50
N SER A 356 47.72 -20.61 14.58
CA SER A 356 48.24 -21.16 15.83
C SER A 356 47.83 -22.63 15.90
N GLU A 357 48.79 -23.53 15.76
CA GLU A 357 48.58 -25.00 15.88
C GLU A 357 48.00 -25.38 17.26
N VAL A 358 48.06 -24.49 18.24
CA VAL A 358 47.55 -24.70 19.58
C VAL A 358 46.06 -24.36 19.63
N LEU A 359 45.23 -25.37 19.88
CA LEU A 359 43.83 -25.18 20.23
C LEU A 359 43.71 -24.65 21.67
N PRO A 360 42.73 -23.78 21.95
CA PRO A 360 42.47 -23.32 23.32
C PRO A 360 42.11 -24.50 24.22
N ASN A 361 42.36 -24.36 25.52
CA ASN A 361 41.93 -25.35 26.49
C ASN A 361 40.39 -25.53 26.43
N VAL A 362 39.92 -26.78 26.45
CA VAL A 362 38.50 -27.13 26.27
C VAL A 362 37.60 -26.45 27.31
N ASP A 363 37.99 -26.47 28.58
CA ASP A 363 37.20 -25.91 29.68
C ASP A 363 37.14 -24.38 29.57
N GLN A 364 38.26 -23.74 29.24
CA GLN A 364 38.32 -22.29 29.06
C GLN A 364 37.46 -21.84 27.88
N HIS A 365 37.56 -22.52 26.74
CA HIS A 365 36.76 -22.23 25.55
C HIS A 365 35.26 -22.44 25.79
N ASN A 366 34.89 -23.58 26.38
CA ASN A 366 33.49 -23.86 26.69
C ASN A 366 32.92 -22.84 27.69
N ALA A 367 33.72 -22.38 28.66
CA ALA A 367 33.33 -21.31 29.58
C ALA A 367 33.14 -19.94 28.87
N GLN A 368 33.90 -19.64 27.82
CA GLN A 368 33.67 -18.44 26.99
C GLN A 368 32.35 -18.53 26.21
N ILE A 369 32.03 -19.70 25.67
CA ILE A 369 30.74 -19.95 25.00
C ILE A 369 29.58 -19.79 26.01
N ASP A 370 29.69 -20.35 27.21
CA ASP A 370 28.67 -20.17 28.25
C ASP A 370 28.48 -18.71 28.63
N LYS A 371 29.57 -17.94 28.77
CA LYS A 371 29.49 -16.50 29.01
C LYS A 371 28.80 -15.76 27.87
N ALA A 372 29.07 -16.11 26.62
CA ALA A 372 28.42 -15.49 25.46
C ALA A 372 26.93 -15.83 25.37
N ILE A 373 26.55 -17.08 25.64
CA ILE A 373 25.14 -17.51 25.66
C ILE A 373 24.41 -16.88 26.84
N ALA A 374 25.03 -16.84 28.03
CA ALA A 374 24.50 -16.15 29.20
C ALA A 374 24.34 -14.66 28.92
N PHE A 375 25.30 -14.01 28.25
CA PHE A 375 25.17 -12.62 27.83
C PHE A 375 23.98 -12.41 26.89
N LEU A 376 23.75 -13.28 25.91
CA LEU A 376 22.55 -13.23 25.07
C LEU A 376 21.25 -13.49 25.84
N ALA A 377 21.31 -14.24 26.95
CA ALA A 377 20.18 -14.50 27.82
C ALA A 377 19.91 -13.31 28.75
N ASP A 378 20.94 -12.65 29.26
CA ASP A 378 20.88 -11.51 30.19
C ASP A 378 20.64 -10.18 29.48
N SER A 379 21.13 -10.04 28.23
CA SER A 379 20.86 -8.87 27.37
C SER A 379 19.40 -8.77 26.96
N ARG A 380 18.59 -9.81 27.24
CA ARG A 380 17.14 -9.80 27.07
C ARG A 380 16.49 -9.01 28.20
N SER A 381 16.76 -7.71 28.26
CA SER A 381 16.11 -6.82 29.21
C SER A 381 14.60 -6.85 28.99
N SER A 382 13.84 -7.03 30.06
CA SER A 382 12.41 -6.75 30.05
C SER A 382 12.20 -5.25 30.15
N PHE A 383 11.30 -4.70 29.34
CA PHE A 383 11.01 -3.28 29.36
C PHE A 383 9.59 -3.01 28.90
N ALA A 384 9.05 -1.89 29.37
CA ALA A 384 7.79 -1.34 28.91
C ALA A 384 8.05 -0.12 28.02
N ILE A 385 7.29 0.02 26.94
CA ILE A 385 7.18 1.29 26.21
C ILE A 385 5.87 1.93 26.65
N LEU A 386 5.97 3.13 27.25
CA LEU A 386 4.81 3.92 27.60
C LEU A 386 4.66 5.12 26.67
N ASP A 387 3.43 5.38 26.26
CA ASP A 387 3.10 6.53 25.43
C ASP A 387 1.69 7.04 25.76
N LYS A 388 1.23 8.05 25.03
CA LYS A 388 -0.15 8.57 25.13
C LYS A 388 -1.19 7.45 24.99
N GLY A 389 -2.32 7.58 25.68
CA GLY A 389 -3.49 6.69 25.53
C GLY A 389 -4.48 7.18 24.47
N ARG A 390 -5.66 6.53 24.39
CA ARG A 390 -6.75 6.91 23.47
C ARG A 390 -7.53 8.12 23.99
N SER A 391 -7.52 8.32 25.31
CA SER A 391 -7.99 9.50 26.05
C SER A 391 -6.90 9.99 27.00
N GLU A 392 -7.15 11.11 27.70
CA GLU A 392 -6.21 11.70 28.67
C GLU A 392 -6.14 10.91 29.99
N GLU A 393 -7.12 10.05 30.23
CA GLU A 393 -7.26 9.24 31.45
C GLU A 393 -6.48 7.91 31.40
N GLU A 394 -5.87 7.58 30.25
CA GLU A 394 -5.07 6.38 30.07
C GLU A 394 -3.75 6.65 29.32
N ARG A 395 -2.80 5.73 29.52
CA ARG A 395 -1.52 5.64 28.81
C ARG A 395 -1.46 4.31 28.08
N SER A 396 -0.83 4.29 26.90
CA SER A 396 -0.57 3.02 26.22
C SER A 396 0.67 2.34 26.81
N CYS A 397 0.63 1.01 26.86
CA CYS A 397 1.74 0.19 27.30
C CYS A 397 2.00 -0.94 26.31
N ILE A 398 3.27 -1.13 25.94
CA ILE A 398 3.77 -2.28 25.18
C ILE A 398 4.81 -2.97 26.06
N TRP A 399 4.54 -4.21 26.44
CA TRP A 399 5.41 -4.99 27.32
C TRP A 399 6.27 -5.96 26.51
N VAL A 400 7.58 -5.88 26.74
CA VAL A 400 8.58 -6.82 26.23
C VAL A 400 9.15 -7.57 27.41
N GLU A 401 9.01 -8.88 27.38
CA GLU A 401 9.52 -9.78 28.41
C GLU A 401 10.63 -10.63 27.82
N ASN A 402 11.82 -10.59 28.44
CA ASN A 402 12.96 -11.41 28.04
C ASN A 402 13.24 -11.32 26.52
N GLY A 403 13.27 -10.08 26.00
CA GLY A 403 13.54 -9.81 24.58
C GLY A 403 12.43 -10.28 23.62
N ARG A 404 11.25 -10.61 24.14
CA ARG A 404 10.08 -11.02 23.35
C ARG A 404 8.90 -10.12 23.65
N PHE A 405 8.24 -9.65 22.61
CA PHE A 405 6.96 -8.97 22.76
C PHE A 405 5.97 -9.90 23.46
N TYR A 406 5.56 -9.51 24.66
CA TYR A 406 4.59 -10.24 25.46
C TYR A 406 3.19 -9.78 25.14
N GLY A 407 2.97 -8.47 25.10
CA GLY A 407 1.65 -7.91 24.83
C GLY A 407 1.58 -6.40 24.84
N MET A 408 0.39 -5.86 24.60
CA MET A 408 0.12 -4.43 24.74
C MET A 408 -1.26 -4.16 25.33
N GLY A 409 -1.46 -2.97 25.88
CA GLY A 409 -2.71 -2.57 26.50
C GLY A 409 -2.72 -1.11 26.95
N TYR A 410 -3.63 -0.78 27.87
CA TYR A 410 -3.86 0.58 28.34
C TYR A 410 -3.91 0.60 29.86
N ILE A 411 -3.17 1.55 30.44
CA ILE A 411 -3.01 1.71 31.88
C ILE A 411 -3.65 3.05 32.26
N PRO A 412 -4.52 3.09 33.28
CA PRO A 412 -5.03 4.34 33.83
C PRO A 412 -3.90 5.30 34.28
N THR A 413 -4.11 6.62 34.12
CA THR A 413 -3.08 7.62 34.42
C THR A 413 -2.79 7.76 35.93
N ASP A 414 -3.74 7.41 36.78
CA ASP A 414 -3.66 7.41 38.25
C ASP A 414 -2.85 6.26 38.83
N VAL A 415 -2.58 5.20 38.06
CA VAL A 415 -1.75 4.07 38.49
C VAL A 415 -0.27 4.46 38.47
N ALA A 416 0.37 4.43 39.63
CA ALA A 416 1.81 4.60 39.77
C ALA A 416 2.54 3.36 39.20
N ILE A 417 3.42 3.58 38.23
CA ILE A 417 4.17 2.51 37.56
C ILE A 417 5.46 2.30 38.35
N THR A 418 5.35 1.58 39.46
CA THR A 418 6.49 1.27 40.35
C THR A 418 6.95 -0.18 40.24
N GLU A 419 6.12 -1.10 39.73
CA GLU A 419 6.46 -2.53 39.62
C GLU A 419 6.02 -3.15 38.28
N ALA A 420 6.89 -4.01 37.70
CA ALA A 420 6.60 -4.75 36.45
C ALA A 420 5.38 -5.68 36.57
N GLY A 421 5.09 -6.17 37.78
CA GLY A 421 3.96 -7.07 38.03
C GLY A 421 2.62 -6.41 37.69
N LEU A 422 2.44 -5.16 38.12
CA LEU A 422 1.22 -4.38 37.88
C LEU A 422 1.00 -4.09 36.38
N LEU A 423 2.07 -3.84 35.63
CA LEU A 423 1.98 -3.58 34.18
C LEU A 423 1.41 -4.76 33.40
N LYS A 424 1.69 -5.99 33.83
CA LYS A 424 1.23 -7.21 33.15
C LYS A 424 -0.28 -7.41 33.26
N GLU A 425 -0.92 -6.89 34.31
CA GLU A 425 -2.37 -7.02 34.50
C GLU A 425 -3.17 -6.19 33.48
N TYR A 426 -2.60 -5.08 33.01
CA TYR A 426 -3.22 -4.17 32.04
C TYR A 426 -2.88 -4.49 30.58
N VAL A 427 -2.09 -5.54 30.35
CA VAL A 427 -1.58 -5.89 29.02
C VAL A 427 -2.22 -7.18 28.52
N ILE A 428 -2.76 -7.13 27.30
CA ILE A 428 -3.30 -8.31 26.63
C ILE A 428 -2.14 -9.08 25.98
N PRO A 429 -1.98 -10.38 26.26
CA PRO A 429 -0.89 -11.17 25.69
C PRO A 429 -1.12 -11.45 24.20
N TYR A 430 -0.05 -11.33 23.41
CA TYR A 430 -0.04 -11.58 21.97
C TYR A 430 1.12 -12.50 21.57
N ARG A 431 0.98 -13.16 20.42
CA ARG A 431 2.08 -13.96 19.86
C ARG A 431 3.20 -13.06 19.35
N SER A 432 4.34 -13.16 20.00
CA SER A 432 5.59 -12.53 19.57
C SER A 432 6.03 -13.05 18.21
N ASN A 433 6.67 -12.18 17.41
CA ASN A 433 7.44 -12.58 16.24
C ASN A 433 8.57 -11.58 15.97
N GLN A 434 9.54 -11.98 15.15
CA GLN A 434 10.73 -11.16 14.90
C GLN A 434 10.41 -9.81 14.24
N TYR A 435 9.41 -9.76 13.34
CA TYR A 435 8.99 -8.51 12.71
C TYR A 435 8.42 -7.52 13.74
N ILE A 436 7.61 -8.00 14.67
CA ILE A 436 7.11 -7.20 15.80
C ILE A 436 8.29 -6.68 16.64
N MET A 437 9.27 -7.53 16.96
CA MET A 437 10.45 -7.10 17.71
C MET A 437 11.28 -6.06 16.95
N GLN A 438 11.39 -6.16 15.62
CA GLN A 438 12.05 -5.14 14.80
C GLN A 438 11.33 -3.80 14.87
N LEU A 439 9.99 -3.79 14.83
CA LEU A 439 9.20 -2.57 14.98
C LEU A 439 9.40 -1.92 16.35
N ILE A 440 9.34 -2.72 17.41
CA ILE A 440 9.57 -2.28 18.79
C ILE A 440 11.00 -1.74 18.94
N GLY A 441 12.01 -2.47 18.46
CA GLY A 441 13.42 -2.08 18.55
C GLY A 441 13.72 -0.78 17.80
N ASN A 442 13.15 -0.61 16.60
CA ASN A 442 13.28 0.63 15.84
C ASN A 442 12.63 1.83 16.55
N PHE A 443 11.48 1.61 17.19
CA PHE A 443 10.83 2.64 17.99
C PHE A 443 11.62 2.99 19.24
N ALA A 444 12.10 1.98 19.97
CA ALA A 444 12.91 2.13 21.18
C ALA A 444 14.19 2.95 20.91
N LYS A 445 14.90 2.65 19.81
CA LYS A 445 16.08 3.44 19.39
C LYS A 445 15.76 4.90 19.10
N LYS A 446 14.57 5.18 18.56
CA LYS A 446 14.14 6.53 18.19
C LYS A 446 13.60 7.34 19.38
N PHE A 447 13.00 6.68 20.36
CA PHE A 447 12.34 7.31 21.51
C PHE A 447 12.78 6.67 22.83
N PRO A 448 14.06 6.83 23.22
CA PRO A 448 14.59 6.20 24.43
C PRO A 448 13.91 6.70 25.72
N ASN A 449 13.40 7.93 25.72
CA ASN A 449 12.68 8.53 26.85
C ASN A 449 11.30 7.90 27.14
N LYS A 450 10.78 7.06 26.24
CA LYS A 450 9.51 6.35 26.41
C LYS A 450 9.67 4.94 26.94
N ILE A 451 10.91 4.50 27.15
CA ILE A 451 11.24 3.17 27.63
C ILE A 451 11.38 3.21 29.14
N ILE A 452 10.69 2.31 29.82
CA ILE A 452 10.90 2.02 31.22
C ILE A 452 11.50 0.62 31.30
N THR A 453 12.78 0.57 31.65
CA THR A 453 13.43 -0.68 32.03
C THR A 453 12.91 -1.07 33.41
N VAL A 454 12.53 -2.34 33.59
CA VAL A 454 12.02 -2.85 34.86
C VAL A 454 12.86 -4.00 35.36
#